data_AF-V6HZ98-F1
#
_entry.id   AF-V6HZ98-F1
#
_cell.length_a   1.000
_cell.length_b   1.000
_cell.length_c   1.000
_cell.angle_alpha   90.00
_cell.angle_beta   90.00
_cell.angle_gamma   90.00
#
_symmetry.space_group_name_H-M   'P 1'
#
loop_
_entity.id
_entity.type
_entity.pdbx_description
1 polymer ?
#
loop_
_entity_poly.entity_id
_entity_poly.type
_entity_poly.pdbx_seq_one_letter_code
_entity_poly.pdbx_strand_id
1 'polypeptide(L)'
;MFQKMFLTLLTGSVVLTLYSCEDKKEDNMGTLFFLLSASGVLGSSQASTTPTSCKNEAFCRTFIATNNGAGYNGNLGGISGADAKCTAAKPSTLKGTYKAVIVATGVREVVSALDGSPSTRDWVLYPNKQYRRSDGTTVTFTTNANSMVTGNLENGIDSGAKKYFWTGFSHPDAGAFLWEAINTCNQWADANGGAMGTTGNTTSTNAHLTPEGAFTIDTQACNSNLNLLCVEQ
;
A
#
# COMPACT_ATOMS: atom_id res chain seq x y z
N MET A 1 -40.44 -47.01 36.70
CA MET A 1 -41.51 -46.01 36.96
C MET A 1 -41.39 -44.93 35.88
N PHE A 2 -41.81 -45.26 34.65
CA PHE A 2 -43.03 -44.77 34.00
C PHE A 2 -43.18 -43.23 33.93
N GLN A 3 -42.98 -42.73 32.70
CA GLN A 3 -43.93 -41.92 31.93
C GLN A 3 -44.12 -40.44 32.33
N LYS A 4 -43.83 -39.52 31.40
CA LYS A 4 -44.87 -38.85 30.59
C LYS A 4 -44.27 -37.97 29.49
N MET A 5 -44.70 -38.28 28.27
CA MET A 5 -44.68 -37.41 27.11
C MET A 5 -45.66 -36.25 27.31
N PHE A 6 -45.38 -35.09 26.70
CA PHE A 6 -46.44 -34.23 26.19
C PHE A 6 -46.10 -33.78 24.76
N LEU A 7 -47.03 -34.11 23.88
CA LEU A 7 -47.09 -33.89 22.45
C LEU A 7 -48.03 -32.71 22.23
N THR A 8 -47.62 -31.69 21.48
CA THR A 8 -48.55 -30.68 20.96
C THR A 8 -48.36 -30.56 19.45
N LEU A 9 -49.35 -31.09 18.74
CA LEU A 9 -49.62 -30.91 17.31
C LEU A 9 -49.82 -29.42 17.00
N LEU A 10 -49.23 -28.94 15.89
CA LEU A 10 -49.84 -27.87 15.12
C LEU A 10 -49.95 -28.31 13.65
N THR A 11 -51.19 -28.37 13.19
CA THR A 11 -51.65 -28.81 11.88
C THR A 11 -51.64 -27.66 10.87
N GLY A 12 -51.06 -27.92 9.69
CA GLY A 12 -51.63 -27.60 8.37
C GLY A 12 -51.74 -26.13 7.92
N SER A 13 -51.13 -25.80 6.78
CA SER A 13 -51.86 -25.71 5.50
C SER A 13 -50.92 -25.22 4.38
N VAL A 14 -50.87 -26.01 3.30
CA VAL A 14 -50.25 -25.64 2.02
C VAL A 14 -51.28 -24.84 1.23
N VAL A 15 -50.92 -23.64 0.77
CA VAL A 15 -51.70 -22.86 -0.19
C VAL A 15 -50.84 -22.66 -1.43
N LEU A 16 -51.20 -23.36 -2.51
CA LEU A 16 -50.77 -23.03 -3.87
C LEU A 16 -51.68 -21.91 -4.39
N THR A 17 -51.08 -20.79 -4.78
CA THR A 17 -51.73 -19.81 -5.66
C THR A 17 -50.92 -19.68 -6.95
N LEU A 18 -51.46 -20.27 -8.02
CA LEU A 18 -51.16 -19.89 -9.40
C LEU A 18 -51.91 -18.59 -9.67
N TYR A 19 -51.23 -17.54 -10.15
CA TYR A 19 -51.90 -16.53 -10.96
C TYR A 19 -50.99 -16.04 -12.09
N SER A 20 -51.64 -15.90 -13.23
CA SER A 20 -51.14 -15.76 -14.59
C SER A 20 -50.47 -14.41 -14.87
N CYS A 21 -49.65 -14.44 -15.92
CA CYS A 21 -49.00 -13.34 -16.60
C CYS A 21 -50.01 -12.38 -17.24
N GLU A 22 -49.80 -11.07 -17.13
CA GLU A 22 -50.24 -10.10 -18.14
C GLU A 22 -49.23 -8.94 -18.25
N ASP A 23 -48.96 -8.58 -19.51
CA ASP A 23 -47.90 -7.69 -20.00
C ASP A 23 -48.09 -6.21 -19.61
N LYS A 24 -46.98 -5.52 -19.31
CA LYS A 24 -46.33 -4.54 -20.21
C LYS A 24 -45.41 -3.55 -19.47
N LYS A 25 -44.25 -3.37 -20.11
CA LYS A 25 -43.45 -2.15 -20.28
C LYS A 25 -42.19 -1.99 -19.41
N GLU A 26 -41.12 -2.54 -19.99
CA GLU A 26 -39.82 -1.94 -20.31
C GLU A 26 -39.23 -0.89 -19.35
N ASP A 27 -38.06 -1.22 -18.78
CA ASP A 27 -36.82 -0.51 -19.10
C ASP A 27 -35.66 -1.53 -19.14
N ASN A 28 -35.14 -1.73 -20.35
CA ASN A 28 -34.08 -2.66 -20.69
C ASN A 28 -32.79 -1.87 -20.91
N MET A 29 -31.72 -2.20 -20.19
CA MET A 29 -30.33 -2.01 -20.63
C MET A 29 -29.43 -2.96 -19.83
N GLY A 30 -29.70 -4.25 -19.99
CA GLY A 30 -29.01 -5.31 -19.25
C GLY A 30 -28.61 -6.51 -20.08
N THR A 31 -28.64 -6.46 -21.42
CA THR A 31 -28.03 -7.53 -22.24
C THR A 31 -27.88 -7.10 -23.70
N LEU A 32 -26.74 -6.50 -24.06
CA LEU A 32 -26.33 -6.42 -25.47
C LEU A 32 -24.81 -6.28 -25.58
N PHE A 33 -24.10 -7.40 -25.44
CA PHE A 33 -22.72 -7.50 -25.93
C PHE A 33 -22.35 -8.93 -26.33
N PHE A 34 -23.21 -9.55 -27.14
CA PHE A 34 -22.79 -10.66 -27.99
C PHE A 34 -23.53 -10.52 -29.31
N LEU A 35 -22.77 -10.62 -30.41
CA LEU A 35 -23.14 -10.48 -31.82
C LEU A 35 -23.01 -9.06 -32.40
N LEU A 36 -21.80 -8.72 -32.84
CA LEU A 36 -21.63 -8.07 -34.14
C LEU A 36 -20.42 -8.68 -34.85
N SER A 37 -20.75 -9.38 -35.93
CA SER A 37 -19.85 -9.95 -36.93
C SER A 37 -19.15 -8.87 -37.74
N ALA A 38 -17.87 -9.11 -38.01
CA ALA A 38 -17.08 -8.70 -39.17
C ALA A 38 -17.62 -7.56 -40.07
N SER A 39 -17.04 -6.37 -39.89
CA SER A 39 -16.76 -5.42 -40.97
C SER A 39 -15.55 -4.57 -40.56
N GLY A 40 -14.55 -4.52 -41.42
CA GLY A 40 -13.22 -3.98 -41.11
C GLY A 40 -13.13 -2.47 -40.96
N VAL A 41 -11.96 -2.08 -40.41
CA VAL A 41 -11.31 -0.77 -40.44
C VAL A 41 -11.92 0.33 -39.56
N LEU A 42 -11.39 0.46 -38.35
CA LEU A 42 -10.48 1.54 -37.94
C LEU A 42 -9.83 1.11 -36.63
N GLY A 43 -8.51 0.89 -36.65
CA GLY A 43 -7.74 0.59 -35.45
C GLY A 43 -7.75 1.79 -34.52
N SER A 44 -8.63 1.79 -33.54
CA SER A 44 -8.41 2.50 -32.29
C SER A 44 -7.77 1.50 -31.33
N SER A 45 -6.48 1.65 -31.09
CA SER A 45 -5.83 1.03 -29.94
C SER A 45 -6.42 1.68 -28.69
N GLN A 46 -7.56 1.19 -28.22
CA GLN A 46 -7.90 1.32 -26.81
C GLN A 46 -6.80 0.59 -26.04
N ALA A 47 -5.78 1.33 -25.66
CA ALA A 47 -4.83 0.90 -24.65
C ALA A 47 -5.67 0.61 -23.41
N SER A 48 -5.78 -0.67 -23.07
CA SER A 48 -6.12 -1.12 -21.74
C SER A 48 -5.17 -0.41 -20.78
N THR A 49 -5.66 0.61 -20.07
CA THR A 49 -4.92 1.29 -19.00
C THR A 49 -4.91 0.41 -17.76
N THR A 50 -4.48 -0.84 -17.90
CA THR A 50 -4.03 -1.60 -16.75
C THR A 50 -2.83 -0.84 -16.20
N PRO A 51 -2.81 -0.45 -14.92
CA PRO A 51 -1.62 0.15 -14.33
C PRO A 51 -0.43 -0.77 -14.61
N THR A 52 0.51 -0.31 -15.43
CA THR A 52 1.69 -1.09 -15.76
C THR A 52 2.59 -1.10 -14.53
N SER A 53 2.82 -2.30 -14.01
CA SER A 53 3.73 -2.53 -12.91
C SER A 53 5.19 -2.36 -13.32
N CYS A 54 6.04 -1.81 -12.45
CA CYS A 54 7.48 -1.69 -12.72
C CYS A 54 8.28 -2.96 -12.42
N LYS A 55 7.61 -4.06 -12.05
CA LYS A 55 8.26 -5.34 -11.69
C LYS A 55 9.22 -5.84 -12.76
N ASN A 56 8.81 -5.78 -14.02
CA ASN A 56 9.58 -6.27 -15.17
C ASN A 56 10.39 -5.18 -15.88
N GLU A 57 10.28 -3.93 -15.42
CA GLU A 57 11.03 -2.80 -15.97
C GLU A 57 12.45 -2.77 -15.42
N ALA A 58 13.37 -2.08 -16.11
CA ALA A 58 14.77 -1.97 -15.66
C ALA A 58 14.90 -1.28 -14.28
N PHE A 59 13.98 -0.38 -13.95
CA PHE A 59 13.93 0.35 -12.69
C PHE A 59 12.50 0.71 -12.33
N CYS A 60 12.30 1.08 -11.07
CA CYS A 60 11.06 1.66 -10.56
C CYS A 60 11.28 3.10 -10.13
N ARG A 61 10.23 3.92 -10.14
CA ARG A 61 10.30 5.31 -9.68
C ARG A 61 9.80 5.48 -8.25
N THR A 62 10.36 6.48 -7.57
CA THR A 62 9.90 6.94 -6.26
C THR A 62 9.62 8.43 -6.28
N PHE A 63 8.73 8.88 -5.40
CA PHE A 63 8.56 10.30 -5.07
C PHE A 63 8.15 10.48 -3.62
N ILE A 64 8.28 11.71 -3.11
CA ILE A 64 7.83 12.09 -1.77
C ILE A 64 6.46 12.76 -1.86
N ALA A 65 5.43 12.14 -1.28
CA ALA A 65 4.12 12.77 -1.13
C ALA A 65 4.15 13.76 0.05
N THR A 66 3.82 15.03 -0.22
CA THR A 66 3.98 16.13 0.74
C THR A 66 2.68 16.75 1.23
N ASN A 67 1.52 16.32 0.73
CA ASN A 67 0.22 16.96 0.99
C ASN A 67 0.26 18.48 0.73
N ASN A 68 0.74 18.91 -0.44
CA ASN A 68 0.94 20.33 -0.77
C ASN A 68 1.83 21.07 0.26
N GLY A 69 2.78 20.36 0.87
CA GLY A 69 3.69 20.88 1.90
C GLY A 69 3.18 20.78 3.33
N ALA A 70 1.92 20.39 3.57
CA ALA A 70 1.36 20.28 4.91
C ALA A 70 1.80 19.00 5.65
N GLY A 71 2.22 17.96 4.93
CA GLY A 71 2.53 16.64 5.48
C GLY A 71 1.29 15.84 5.95
N TYR A 72 1.56 14.72 6.60
CA TYR A 72 0.61 13.76 7.15
C TYR A 72 1.05 13.36 8.56
N ASN A 73 0.10 13.39 9.50
CA ASN A 73 0.32 12.80 10.82
C ASN A 73 0.28 11.26 10.76
N GLY A 74 0.54 10.61 11.90
CA GLY A 74 0.59 9.16 12.03
C GLY A 74 -0.74 8.44 11.77
N ASN A 75 -1.88 9.15 11.78
CA ASN A 75 -3.17 8.59 11.40
C ASN A 75 -3.34 8.66 9.88
N LEU A 76 -2.70 7.73 9.19
CA LEU A 76 -2.75 7.62 7.73
C LEU A 76 -4.02 6.93 7.24
N GLY A 77 -4.84 6.37 8.13
CA GLY A 77 -5.95 5.48 7.78
C GLY A 77 -5.48 4.05 7.50
N GLY A 78 -4.43 3.61 8.19
CA GLY A 78 -3.76 2.34 7.95
C GLY A 78 -2.97 2.31 6.65
N ILE A 79 -2.49 1.11 6.29
CA ILE A 79 -1.72 0.88 5.05
C ILE A 79 -2.50 1.33 3.80
N SER A 80 -3.78 0.96 3.71
CA SER A 80 -4.62 1.35 2.57
C SER A 80 -4.81 2.87 2.48
N GLY A 81 -4.93 3.57 3.61
CA GLY A 81 -5.04 5.02 3.63
C GLY A 81 -3.75 5.71 3.21
N ALA A 82 -2.59 5.16 3.60
CA ALA A 82 -1.28 5.64 3.14
C ALA A 82 -1.10 5.46 1.63
N ASP A 83 -1.49 4.31 1.08
CA ASP A 83 -1.44 4.05 -0.37
C ASP A 83 -2.38 4.99 -1.16
N ALA A 84 -3.57 5.29 -0.62
CA ALA A 84 -4.48 6.27 -1.21
C ALA A 84 -3.89 7.68 -1.23
N LYS A 85 -3.14 8.08 -0.18
CA LYS A 85 -2.42 9.35 -0.14
C LYS A 85 -1.31 9.41 -1.19
N CYS A 86 -0.57 8.32 -1.40
CA CYS A 86 0.39 8.23 -2.50
C CYS A 86 -0.31 8.36 -3.86
N THR A 87 -1.43 7.67 -4.06
CA THR A 87 -2.21 7.77 -5.30
C THR A 87 -2.68 9.20 -5.55
N ALA A 88 -3.18 9.89 -4.53
CA ALA A 88 -3.67 11.27 -4.64
C ALA A 88 -2.54 12.29 -4.87
N ALA A 89 -1.36 12.09 -4.28
CA ALA A 89 -0.23 13.00 -4.39
C ALA A 89 0.66 12.74 -5.63
N LYS A 90 0.34 11.71 -6.43
CA LYS A 90 1.13 11.31 -7.58
C LYS A 90 1.23 12.45 -8.63
N PRO A 91 2.44 12.89 -9.00
CA PRO A 91 2.63 13.84 -10.09
C PRO A 91 2.03 13.33 -11.41
N SER A 92 1.42 14.22 -12.19
CA SER A 92 0.81 13.89 -13.49
C SER A 92 1.81 13.38 -14.54
N THR A 93 3.09 13.71 -14.36
CA THR A 93 4.22 13.24 -15.16
C THR A 93 4.53 11.76 -14.93
N LEU A 94 4.14 11.19 -13.78
CA LEU A 94 4.35 9.79 -13.45
C LEU A 94 3.18 8.91 -13.92
N LYS A 95 3.51 7.75 -14.48
CA LYS A 95 2.57 6.71 -14.92
C LYS A 95 2.56 5.56 -13.90
N GLY A 96 1.62 4.62 -14.04
CA GLY A 96 1.48 3.50 -13.10
C GLY A 96 0.83 3.87 -11.77
N THR A 97 0.80 2.86 -10.89
CA THR A 97 0.27 2.90 -9.52
C THR A 97 1.40 3.10 -8.52
N TYR A 98 1.08 3.70 -7.37
CA TYR A 98 2.07 3.95 -6.32
C TYR A 98 1.52 3.57 -4.95
N LYS A 99 2.38 2.96 -4.13
CA LYS A 99 2.07 2.56 -2.75
C LYS A 99 3.10 3.16 -1.79
N ALA A 100 2.72 3.34 -0.54
CA ALA A 100 3.57 3.90 0.50
C ALA A 100 4.59 2.86 0.99
N VAL A 101 5.86 3.28 1.12
CA VAL A 101 6.94 2.48 1.69
C VAL A 101 6.89 2.61 3.21
N ILE A 102 5.93 1.92 3.82
CA ILE A 102 5.75 1.83 5.27
C ILE A 102 5.49 0.38 5.68
N VAL A 103 5.68 0.05 6.96
CA VAL A 103 5.34 -1.27 7.53
C VAL A 103 4.27 -1.18 8.60
N ALA A 104 3.55 -2.27 8.78
CA ALA A 104 2.53 -2.45 9.80
C ALA A 104 2.46 -3.94 10.14
N THR A 105 2.60 -4.29 11.41
CA THR A 105 2.70 -5.68 11.89
C THR A 105 1.49 -6.49 11.42
N GLY A 106 1.72 -7.64 10.80
CA GLY A 106 0.68 -8.49 10.25
C GLY A 106 -0.07 -7.92 9.02
N VAL A 107 0.33 -6.77 8.48
CA VAL A 107 -0.32 -6.16 7.29
C VAL A 107 0.68 -5.97 6.15
N ARG A 108 1.75 -5.20 6.39
CA ARG A 108 2.83 -4.95 5.42
C ARG A 108 4.17 -5.18 6.08
N GLU A 109 4.88 -6.24 5.68
CA GLU A 109 6.10 -6.74 6.32
C GLU A 109 7.09 -7.25 5.27
N VAL A 110 8.38 -7.18 5.60
CA VAL A 110 9.48 -7.76 4.79
C VAL A 110 10.34 -8.74 5.59
N VAL A 111 10.31 -8.65 6.92
CA VAL A 111 10.98 -9.57 7.84
C VAL A 111 10.00 -10.06 8.91
N SER A 112 10.26 -11.25 9.44
CA SER A 112 9.57 -11.85 10.57
C SER A 112 10.10 -11.23 11.88
N ALA A 113 9.19 -10.81 12.76
CA ALA A 113 9.54 -10.35 14.11
C ALA A 113 10.00 -11.50 15.04
N LEU A 114 9.82 -12.77 14.62
CA LEU A 114 10.21 -13.93 15.44
C LEU A 114 11.71 -14.22 15.35
N ASP A 115 12.29 -14.07 14.17
CA ASP A 115 13.63 -14.55 13.85
C ASP A 115 14.40 -13.68 12.83
N GLY A 116 13.81 -12.57 12.37
CA GLY A 116 14.42 -11.68 11.39
C GLY A 116 14.51 -12.25 9.98
N SER A 117 13.95 -13.45 9.73
CA SER A 117 13.97 -14.07 8.41
C SER A 117 13.09 -13.30 7.42
N PRO A 118 13.40 -13.31 6.11
CA PRO A 118 12.55 -12.70 5.11
C PRO A 118 11.13 -13.27 5.17
N SER A 119 10.15 -12.39 5.36
CA SER A 119 8.73 -12.74 5.44
C SER A 119 7.92 -11.62 4.84
N THR A 120 7.66 -11.72 3.53
CA THR A 120 6.97 -10.67 2.78
C THR A 120 5.46 -10.79 2.91
N ARG A 121 4.81 -9.73 3.35
CA ARG A 121 3.36 -9.56 3.33
C ARG A 121 3.03 -8.20 2.73
N ASP A 122 2.19 -8.17 1.69
CA ASP A 122 1.81 -6.94 0.96
C ASP A 122 2.99 -5.99 0.68
N TRP A 123 4.17 -6.55 0.40
CA TRP A 123 5.41 -5.79 0.32
C TRP A 123 5.51 -5.00 -0.98
N VAL A 124 6.06 -3.79 -0.91
CA VAL A 124 6.03 -2.81 -2.02
C VAL A 124 7.36 -2.66 -2.75
N LEU A 125 8.46 -3.20 -2.21
CA LEU A 125 9.73 -3.18 -2.94
C LEU A 125 9.97 -4.52 -3.65
N TYR A 126 10.41 -4.47 -4.89
CA TYR A 126 10.79 -5.63 -5.68
C TYR A 126 12.23 -6.03 -5.36
N PRO A 127 12.59 -7.32 -5.46
CA PRO A 127 13.94 -7.79 -5.18
C PRO A 127 14.89 -7.42 -6.31
N ASN A 128 16.15 -7.14 -5.97
CA ASN A 128 17.21 -6.79 -6.93
C ASN A 128 16.81 -5.68 -7.91
N LYS A 129 16.08 -4.67 -7.41
CA LYS A 129 15.48 -3.61 -8.23
C LYS A 129 16.12 -2.28 -7.90
N GLN A 130 16.48 -1.57 -8.97
CA GLN A 130 16.92 -0.19 -8.87
C GLN A 130 15.71 0.73 -8.73
N TYR A 131 15.77 1.63 -7.75
CA TYR A 131 14.82 2.69 -7.53
C TYR A 131 15.44 4.03 -7.88
N ARG A 132 14.70 4.82 -8.65
CA ARG A 132 15.13 6.14 -9.12
C ARG A 132 14.16 7.20 -8.67
N ARG A 133 14.64 8.44 -8.56
CA ARG A 133 13.78 9.60 -8.37
C ARG A 133 12.75 9.71 -9.51
N SER A 134 11.77 10.57 -9.32
CA SER A 134 10.73 10.84 -10.31
C SER A 134 11.27 11.27 -11.69
N ASP A 135 12.49 11.83 -11.76
CA ASP A 135 13.20 12.12 -13.02
C ASP A 135 13.49 10.87 -13.88
N GLY A 136 13.63 9.69 -13.27
CA GLY A 136 13.95 8.42 -13.92
C GLY A 136 15.39 8.22 -14.32
N THR A 137 16.28 9.14 -13.92
CA THR A 137 17.71 9.10 -14.23
C THR A 137 18.53 8.97 -12.96
N THR A 138 18.13 9.63 -11.87
CA THR A 138 18.87 9.63 -10.61
C THR A 138 18.56 8.38 -9.80
N VAL A 139 19.53 7.49 -9.68
CA VAL A 139 19.45 6.30 -8.83
C VAL A 139 19.56 6.69 -7.37
N THR A 140 18.65 6.19 -6.54
CA THR A 140 18.66 6.44 -5.09
C THR A 140 19.19 5.21 -4.36
N PHE A 141 18.45 4.10 -4.42
CA PHE A 141 18.80 2.83 -3.82
C PHE A 141 18.56 1.66 -4.77
N THR A 142 19.23 0.55 -4.45
CA THR A 142 18.95 -0.77 -5.04
C THR A 142 18.62 -1.73 -3.91
N THR A 143 17.54 -2.49 -4.06
CA THR A 143 17.18 -3.54 -3.11
C THR A 143 18.02 -4.80 -3.33
N ASN A 144 18.22 -5.56 -2.27
CA ASN A 144 18.81 -6.89 -2.33
C ASN A 144 17.77 -7.95 -2.76
N ALA A 145 18.17 -9.23 -2.74
CA ALA A 145 17.31 -10.35 -3.12
C ALA A 145 16.09 -10.54 -2.20
N ASN A 146 16.11 -9.98 -0.99
CA ASN A 146 15.01 -10.00 -0.02
C ASN A 146 14.17 -8.72 -0.07
N SER A 147 14.30 -7.91 -1.12
CA SER A 147 13.57 -6.65 -1.29
C SER A 147 13.82 -5.59 -0.20
N MET A 148 15.00 -5.62 0.43
CA MET A 148 15.42 -4.60 1.40
C MET A 148 16.58 -3.77 0.86
N VAL A 149 16.72 -2.53 1.31
CA VAL A 149 17.92 -1.72 1.05
C VAL A 149 18.86 -1.92 2.22
N THR A 150 20.02 -2.56 1.99
CA THR A 150 21.02 -2.84 3.04
C THR A 150 22.38 -2.17 2.78
N GLY A 151 22.61 -1.71 1.56
CA GLY A 151 23.80 -0.93 1.20
C GLY A 151 23.52 0.57 1.23
N ASN A 152 24.58 1.38 1.23
CA ASN A 152 24.46 2.83 1.10
C ASN A 152 23.76 3.21 -0.22
N LEU A 153 22.98 4.29 -0.15
CA LEU A 153 22.33 4.91 -1.29
C LEU A 153 23.37 5.61 -2.18
N GLU A 154 23.14 5.58 -3.49
CA GLU A 154 23.95 6.31 -4.46
C GLU A 154 23.68 7.82 -4.38
N ASN A 155 22.42 8.19 -4.12
CA ASN A 155 21.96 9.56 -3.92
C ASN A 155 20.84 9.58 -2.87
N GLY A 156 20.64 10.73 -2.22
CA GLY A 156 19.47 10.93 -1.34
C GLY A 156 18.14 10.65 -2.08
N ILE A 157 17.12 10.20 -1.35
CA ILE A 157 15.81 9.81 -1.90
C ILE A 157 15.12 10.95 -2.65
N ASP A 158 15.28 12.20 -2.20
CA ASP A 158 14.70 13.38 -2.83
C ASP A 158 15.77 14.44 -3.09
N SER A 159 15.49 15.34 -4.04
CA SER A 159 16.32 16.53 -4.24
C SER A 159 15.86 17.67 -3.34
N GLY A 160 16.80 18.51 -2.91
CA GLY A 160 16.52 19.70 -2.10
C GLY A 160 16.69 19.49 -0.60
N ALA A 161 15.94 20.28 0.18
CA ALA A 161 16.07 20.30 1.64
C ALA A 161 15.64 18.98 2.29
N LYS A 162 16.23 18.69 3.46
CA LYS A 162 15.93 17.51 4.26
C LYS A 162 14.43 17.45 4.59
N LYS A 163 13.84 16.28 4.32
CA LYS A 163 12.46 15.93 4.68
C LYS A 163 12.49 14.60 5.43
N TYR A 164 11.68 14.51 6.47
CA TYR A 164 11.38 13.23 7.10
C TYR A 164 10.13 12.62 6.47
N PHE A 165 10.09 11.29 6.41
CA PHE A 165 8.93 10.53 5.94
C PHE A 165 8.68 9.34 6.85
N TRP A 166 7.42 8.96 7.04
CA TRP A 166 7.07 7.79 7.85
C TRP A 166 7.57 6.50 7.21
N THR A 167 8.03 5.55 8.04
CA THR A 167 8.49 4.23 7.59
C THR A 167 7.94 3.08 8.42
N GLY A 168 7.99 3.16 9.75
CA GLY A 168 7.66 2.01 10.61
C GLY A 168 8.84 1.03 10.82
N PHE A 169 9.97 1.24 10.14
CA PHE A 169 11.11 0.31 10.13
C PHE A 169 11.93 0.37 11.42
N SER A 170 12.29 -0.81 11.91
CA SER A 170 13.27 -1.00 12.98
C SER A 170 14.71 -1.24 12.46
N HIS A 171 15.63 -1.25 13.40
CA HIS A 171 17.07 -1.42 13.25
C HIS A 171 17.62 -2.19 14.48
N PRO A 172 18.65 -3.04 14.32
CA PRO A 172 19.29 -3.77 15.43
C PRO A 172 19.68 -2.92 16.64
N ASP A 173 20.04 -1.66 16.43
CA ASP A 173 20.42 -0.74 17.52
C ASP A 173 19.27 -0.47 18.52
N ALA A 174 18.00 -0.72 18.14
CA ALA A 174 16.85 -0.66 19.06
C ALA A 174 16.40 -2.04 19.57
N GLY A 175 17.22 -3.07 19.39
CA GLY A 175 16.92 -4.42 19.88
C GLY A 175 15.86 -5.18 19.07
N ALA A 176 15.66 -4.80 17.81
CA ALA A 176 14.74 -5.45 16.87
C ALA A 176 15.43 -5.76 15.54
N PHE A 177 14.80 -6.55 14.67
CA PHE A 177 15.41 -6.88 13.38
C PHE A 177 15.37 -5.70 12.42
N LEU A 178 16.35 -5.66 11.52
CA LEU A 178 16.41 -4.68 10.46
C LEU A 178 15.13 -4.74 9.60
N TRP A 179 14.42 -3.60 9.47
CA TRP A 179 13.13 -3.46 8.77
C TRP A 179 11.93 -4.14 9.42
N GLU A 180 12.05 -4.61 10.66
CA GLU A 180 10.91 -5.08 11.44
C GLU A 180 9.91 -3.95 11.69
N ALA A 181 8.61 -4.26 11.70
CA ALA A 181 7.55 -3.32 12.01
C ALA A 181 7.44 -3.12 13.53
N ILE A 182 7.80 -1.93 14.04
CA ILE A 182 7.69 -1.62 15.48
C ILE A 182 6.86 -0.36 15.75
N ASN A 183 7.45 0.82 15.57
CA ASN A 183 6.82 2.11 15.85
C ASN A 183 6.07 2.58 14.61
N THR A 184 4.79 2.22 14.53
CA THR A 184 3.93 2.45 13.36
C THR A 184 2.75 3.35 13.66
N CYS A 185 2.79 4.16 14.74
CA CYS A 185 1.64 4.99 15.13
C CYS A 185 0.34 4.20 15.28
N ASN A 186 0.40 3.09 16.05
CA ASN A 186 -0.69 2.14 16.21
C ASN A 186 -1.27 1.69 14.86
N GLN A 187 -0.42 1.09 14.01
CA GLN A 187 -0.80 0.61 12.68
C GLN A 187 -1.31 1.74 11.75
N TRP A 188 -0.72 2.91 11.89
CA TRP A 188 -1.03 4.14 11.17
C TRP A 188 -2.49 4.60 11.32
N ALA A 189 -3.05 4.38 12.51
CA ALA A 189 -4.41 4.76 12.89
C ALA A 189 -4.44 5.79 14.02
N ASP A 190 -3.28 6.24 14.51
CA ASP A 190 -3.18 7.16 15.64
C ASP A 190 -2.35 8.40 15.32
N ALA A 191 -2.82 9.55 15.79
CA ALA A 191 -2.18 10.85 15.69
C ALA A 191 -1.89 11.46 17.09
N ASN A 192 -1.89 10.66 18.15
CA ASN A 192 -1.57 11.10 19.51
C ASN A 192 -0.08 11.45 19.64
N GLY A 193 0.24 12.56 20.29
CA GLY A 193 1.63 13.00 20.49
C GLY A 193 2.46 12.15 21.47
N GLY A 194 1.82 11.27 22.26
CA GLY A 194 2.48 10.28 23.11
C GLY A 194 2.76 8.94 22.41
N ALA A 195 2.16 8.70 21.24
CA ALA A 195 2.52 7.57 20.39
C ALA A 195 3.69 7.96 19.49
N MET A 196 4.53 7.00 19.14
CA MET A 196 5.72 7.21 18.31
C MET A 196 5.63 6.45 16.98
N GLY A 197 6.15 7.07 15.94
CA GLY A 197 6.38 6.46 14.64
C GLY A 197 7.85 6.56 14.26
N THR A 198 8.36 5.59 13.52
CA THR A 198 9.70 5.64 12.92
C THR A 198 9.65 6.26 11.54
N THR A 199 10.74 6.92 11.17
CA THR A 199 10.83 7.81 10.02
C THR A 199 12.15 7.62 9.31
N GLY A 200 12.24 7.99 8.03
CA GLY A 200 13.50 8.08 7.29
C GLY A 200 13.79 9.51 6.86
N ASN A 201 15.03 9.75 6.44
CA ASN A 201 15.53 11.05 5.97
C ASN A 201 15.84 11.04 4.47
N THR A 202 15.29 11.99 3.71
CA THR A 202 15.46 12.05 2.25
C THR A 202 16.87 12.43 1.75
N THR A 203 17.72 13.00 2.61
CA THR A 203 19.06 13.50 2.23
C THR A 203 20.18 12.54 2.61
N SER A 204 19.92 11.59 3.51
CA SER A 204 20.93 10.64 3.95
C SER A 204 21.28 9.65 2.84
N THR A 205 22.57 9.36 2.68
CA THR A 205 23.05 8.29 1.80
C THR A 205 23.41 7.03 2.57
N ASN A 206 23.42 7.06 3.90
CA ASN A 206 23.51 5.85 4.70
C ASN A 206 22.11 5.26 4.85
N ALA A 207 21.89 4.04 4.37
CA ALA A 207 20.60 3.38 4.48
C ALA A 207 20.20 3.19 5.95
N HIS A 208 21.19 2.89 6.80
CA HIS A 208 21.01 2.49 8.19
C HIS A 208 21.98 3.22 9.10
N LEU A 209 21.52 4.35 9.61
CA LEU A 209 22.21 5.15 10.61
C LEU A 209 21.18 5.59 11.63
N THR A 210 21.42 5.35 12.91
CA THR A 210 20.58 5.92 13.96
C THR A 210 21.31 7.14 14.52
N PRO A 211 20.69 8.34 14.56
CA PRO A 211 19.31 8.65 14.18
C PRO A 211 19.09 8.79 12.65
N GLU A 212 20.02 9.44 11.92
CA GLU A 212 19.76 10.10 10.63
C GLU A 212 19.89 9.25 9.34
N GLY A 213 19.47 7.99 9.36
CA GLY A 213 19.54 7.10 8.20
C GLY A 213 18.42 7.35 7.19
N ALA A 214 18.62 6.87 5.96
CA ALA A 214 17.60 6.99 4.92
C ALA A 214 16.32 6.22 5.27
N PHE A 215 16.42 5.11 6.01
CA PHE A 215 15.28 4.25 6.36
C PHE A 215 15.18 3.85 7.84
N THR A 216 16.11 4.24 8.72
CA THR A 216 16.21 3.73 10.09
C THR A 216 15.58 4.63 11.16
N ILE A 217 15.61 4.18 12.42
CA ILE A 217 14.75 4.58 13.56
C ILE A 217 14.88 6.05 14.03
N ASP A 218 14.79 7.03 13.15
CA ASP A 218 14.40 8.37 13.57
C ASP A 218 12.97 8.30 14.12
N THR A 219 12.76 8.50 15.42
CA THR A 219 11.42 8.47 16.01
C THR A 219 10.81 9.86 16.08
N GLN A 220 9.56 9.99 15.65
CA GLN A 220 8.77 11.21 15.75
C GLN A 220 7.43 10.91 16.41
N ALA A 221 6.88 11.91 17.11
CA ALA A 221 5.55 11.81 17.70
C ALA A 221 4.50 11.67 16.60
N CYS A 222 3.48 10.84 16.80
CA CYS A 222 2.49 10.56 15.76
C CYS A 222 1.59 11.76 15.42
N ASN A 223 1.62 12.84 16.21
CA ASN A 223 0.99 14.11 15.85
C ASN A 223 1.85 15.00 14.94
N SER A 224 3.11 14.65 14.69
CA SER A 224 3.99 15.37 13.76
C SER A 224 3.53 15.17 12.31
N ASN A 225 3.54 16.22 11.51
CA ASN A 225 3.22 16.13 10.09
C ASN A 225 4.47 15.86 9.27
N LEU A 226 4.60 14.65 8.75
CA LEU A 226 5.75 14.22 7.92
C LEU A 226 5.29 13.82 6.52
N ASN A 227 6.22 13.37 5.68
CA ASN A 227 5.90 12.98 4.32
C ASN A 227 5.72 11.45 4.19
N LEU A 228 5.39 10.99 2.98
CA LEU A 228 5.43 9.57 2.64
C LEU A 228 6.36 9.33 1.46
N LEU A 229 7.20 8.31 1.56
CA LEU A 229 7.89 7.78 0.40
C LEU A 229 6.92 6.88 -0.38
N CYS A 230 6.65 7.25 -1.62
CA CYS A 230 5.77 6.51 -2.52
C CYS A 230 6.59 5.83 -3.59
N VAL A 231 6.30 4.56 -3.85
CA VAL A 231 7.03 3.72 -4.80
C VAL A 231 6.10 3.18 -5.87
N GLU A 232 6.58 3.14 -7.11
CA GLU A 232 5.88 2.57 -8.25
C GLU A 232 5.61 1.08 -8.02
N GLN A 233 4.42 0.64 -8.40
CA GLN A 233 3.97 -0.75 -8.30
C GLN A 233 3.61 -1.26 -9.67
#